data_AF-S8D943-F1
#
_entry.id   AF-S8D943-F1
#
_cell.length_a   1.000
_cell.length_b   1.000
_cell.length_c   1.000
_cell.angle_alpha   90.00
_cell.angle_beta   90.00
_cell.angle_gamma   90.00
#
_symmetry.space_group_name_H-M   'P 1'
#
loop_
_entity.id
_entity.type
_entity.pdbx_description
1 polymer ?
#
loop_
_entity_poly.entity_id
_entity_poly.type
_entity_poly.pdbx_seq_one_letter_code
_entity_poly.pdbx_strand_id
1 'polypeptide(L)'
;MTAAPSKTLLDFFKPPPAKRLKRVSSPPPGCGFTTTTTAISPEQERRMEYHKALAVSKRNRTLCEEKVSKAIASSGVGAAYVKLEELLVEETWSDAIADEFEKPYAIKLSEFLEDEILRGDVPVYPPQHLFFNALNATPFNRVKAAIIGQ
;
A
#
# COMPACT_ATOMS: atom_id res chain seq x y z
N MET A 1 27.70 -33.78 -23.48
CA MET A 1 26.46 -33.75 -22.67
C MET A 1 26.31 -32.33 -22.13
N THR A 2 25.45 -31.52 -22.70
CA THR A 2 25.26 -30.12 -22.28
C THR A 2 24.16 -30.05 -21.20
N ALA A 3 24.52 -29.61 -20.00
CA ALA A 3 23.61 -29.47 -18.87
C ALA A 3 22.61 -28.34 -19.11
N ALA A 4 21.34 -28.58 -18.78
CA ALA A 4 20.28 -27.57 -18.87
C ALA A 4 20.42 -26.51 -17.76
N PRO A 5 20.14 -25.23 -18.03
CA PRO A 5 20.26 -24.16 -17.03
C PRO A 5 19.18 -24.30 -15.95
N SER A 6 19.60 -24.21 -14.68
CA SER A 6 18.71 -24.22 -13.52
C SER A 6 18.02 -22.86 -13.36
N LYS A 7 16.68 -22.87 -13.28
CA LYS A 7 15.89 -21.64 -13.09
C LYS A 7 16.16 -21.04 -11.71
N THR A 8 16.36 -19.73 -11.66
CA THR A 8 16.59 -19.01 -10.38
C THR A 8 15.30 -18.40 -9.87
N LEU A 9 15.24 -18.09 -8.56
CA LEU A 9 14.08 -17.41 -7.93
C LEU A 9 13.74 -16.08 -8.65
N LEU A 10 14.74 -15.43 -9.25
CA LEU A 10 14.58 -14.20 -10.04
C LEU A 10 13.80 -14.40 -11.34
N ASP A 11 13.74 -15.62 -11.89
CA ASP A 11 12.97 -15.89 -13.11
C ASP A 11 11.45 -15.91 -12.86
N PHE A 12 11.01 -16.06 -11.61
CA PHE A 12 9.59 -15.94 -11.25
C PHE A 12 9.07 -14.50 -11.26
N PHE A 13 9.96 -13.53 -11.00
CA PHE A 13 9.59 -12.11 -10.92
C PHE A 13 9.89 -11.32 -12.20
N LYS A 14 10.42 -11.97 -13.25
CA LYS A 14 10.59 -11.32 -14.56
C LYS A 14 9.22 -11.10 -15.20
N PRO A 15 8.80 -9.84 -15.42
CA PRO A 15 7.61 -9.58 -16.22
C PRO A 15 7.84 -10.12 -17.64
N PRO A 16 6.84 -10.76 -18.27
CA PRO A 16 6.97 -11.22 -19.64
C PRO A 16 7.28 -10.03 -20.56
N PRO A 17 8.08 -10.23 -21.63
CA PRO A 17 8.42 -9.15 -22.55
C PRO A 17 7.14 -8.53 -23.12
N ALA A 18 7.04 -7.20 -23.05
CA ALA A 18 5.88 -6.46 -23.53
C ALA A 18 5.64 -6.75 -25.01
N LYS A 19 4.63 -7.58 -25.33
CA LYS A 19 4.16 -7.73 -26.70
C LYS A 19 3.44 -6.43 -27.07
N ARG A 20 4.13 -5.59 -27.85
CA ARG A 20 3.56 -4.40 -28.49
C ARG A 20 2.42 -4.85 -29.41
N LEU A 21 1.18 -4.86 -28.92
CA LEU A 21 0.00 -5.07 -29.76
C LEU A 21 -0.07 -3.93 -30.79
N LYS A 22 0.11 -4.24 -32.07
CA LYS A 22 -0.30 -3.34 -33.15
C LYS A 22 -1.81 -3.18 -33.04
N ARG A 23 -2.27 -1.94 -32.89
CA ARG A 23 -3.67 -1.55 -33.04
C ARG A 23 -4.07 -1.82 -34.50
N VAL A 24 -4.78 -2.92 -34.74
CA VAL A 24 -5.43 -3.17 -36.04
C VAL A 24 -6.75 -2.39 -36.02
N SER A 25 -6.81 -1.31 -36.80
CA SER A 25 -8.05 -0.60 -37.10
C SER A 25 -8.70 -1.22 -38.33
N SER A 26 -9.66 -2.12 -38.13
CA SER A 26 -10.64 -2.46 -39.17
C SER A 26 -11.92 -2.98 -38.51
N PRO A 27 -13.11 -2.46 -38.89
CA PRO A 27 -14.38 -2.97 -38.40
C PRO A 27 -14.80 -4.21 -39.21
N PRO A 28 -15.38 -5.26 -38.59
CA PRO A 28 -16.03 -6.32 -39.36
C PRO A 28 -17.41 -5.84 -39.86
N PRO A 29 -17.85 -6.23 -41.08
CA PRO A 29 -19.21 -5.99 -41.51
C PRO A 29 -20.13 -7.08 -40.96
N GLY A 30 -21.26 -6.65 -40.38
CA GLY A 30 -22.47 -7.46 -40.23
C GLY A 30 -22.49 -8.47 -39.08
N CYS A 31 -23.07 -8.09 -37.95
CA CYS A 31 -23.94 -9.00 -37.19
C CYS A 31 -24.89 -8.16 -36.30
N GLY A 32 -26.12 -8.63 -36.18
CA GLY A 32 -27.29 -7.86 -35.75
C GLY A 32 -27.25 -7.33 -34.32
N PHE A 33 -28.01 -6.27 -34.14
CA PHE A 33 -28.38 -5.67 -32.87
C PHE A 33 -29.22 -6.65 -32.06
N THR A 34 -28.58 -7.46 -31.22
CA THR A 34 -29.23 -8.07 -30.05
C THR A 34 -28.77 -7.31 -28.83
N THR A 35 -29.72 -6.75 -28.08
CA THR A 35 -29.59 -6.18 -26.74
C THR A 35 -28.79 -7.13 -25.85
N THR A 36 -27.47 -6.96 -25.82
CA THR A 36 -26.56 -7.82 -25.06
C THR A 36 -26.08 -7.00 -23.88
N THR A 37 -26.60 -7.36 -22.71
CA THR A 37 -26.19 -6.87 -21.39
C THR A 37 -24.71 -6.55 -21.36
N THR A 38 -24.38 -5.30 -21.00
CA THR A 38 -23.03 -4.79 -20.76
C THR A 38 -22.36 -5.52 -19.60
N ALA A 39 -21.92 -6.76 -19.80
CA ALA A 39 -21.23 -7.56 -18.80
C ALA A 39 -19.71 -7.33 -18.92
N ILE A 40 -19.10 -6.82 -17.85
CA ILE A 40 -17.66 -6.62 -17.74
C ILE A 40 -16.99 -8.00 -17.66
N SER A 41 -15.87 -8.20 -18.36
CA SER A 41 -15.08 -9.44 -18.27
C SER A 41 -14.42 -9.56 -16.90
N PRO A 42 -14.28 -10.79 -16.33
CA PRO A 42 -13.56 -11.01 -15.07
C PRO A 42 -12.12 -10.45 -15.06
N GLU A 43 -11.46 -10.44 -16.22
CA GLU A 43 -10.11 -9.85 -16.35
C GLU A 43 -10.14 -8.32 -16.30
N GLN A 44 -11.20 -7.69 -16.80
CA GLN A 44 -11.39 -6.24 -16.68
C GLN A 44 -11.68 -5.87 -15.22
N GLU A 45 -12.50 -6.64 -14.52
CA GLU A 45 -12.80 -6.45 -13.10
C GLU A 45 -11.53 -6.50 -12.24
N ARG A 46 -10.71 -7.57 -12.39
CA ARG A 46 -9.44 -7.69 -11.66
C ARG A 46 -8.51 -6.51 -11.89
N ARG A 47 -8.41 -6.04 -13.13
CA ARG A 47 -7.57 -4.87 -13.47
C ARG A 47 -8.10 -3.60 -12.80
N MET A 48 -9.40 -3.35 -12.86
CA MET A 48 -10.01 -2.18 -12.21
C MET A 48 -9.80 -2.22 -10.70
N GLU A 49 -9.99 -3.38 -10.08
CA GLU A 49 -9.77 -3.58 -8.65
C GLU A 49 -8.31 -3.38 -8.21
N TYR A 50 -7.36 -3.83 -9.02
CA TYR A 50 -5.95 -3.59 -8.78
C TYR A 50 -5.61 -2.10 -8.84
N HIS A 51 -6.08 -1.40 -9.88
CA HIS A 51 -5.88 0.03 -10.00
C HIS A 51 -6.53 0.82 -8.88
N LYS A 52 -7.72 0.40 -8.43
CA LYS A 52 -8.39 0.98 -7.24
C LYS A 52 -7.51 0.83 -6.00
N ALA A 53 -7.01 -0.38 -5.72
CA ALA A 53 -6.12 -0.62 -4.58
C ALA A 53 -4.83 0.21 -4.65
N LEU A 54 -4.22 0.29 -5.84
CA LEU A 54 -3.02 1.11 -6.04
C LEU A 54 -3.28 2.60 -5.82
N ALA A 55 -4.44 3.11 -6.25
CA ALA A 55 -4.82 4.50 -6.05
C ALA A 55 -5.05 4.82 -4.56
N VAL A 56 -5.72 3.92 -3.83
CA VAL A 56 -5.93 4.04 -2.38
C VAL A 56 -4.59 4.03 -1.64
N SER A 57 -3.72 3.06 -1.93
CA SER A 57 -2.38 2.98 -1.32
C SER A 57 -1.58 4.27 -1.51
N LYS A 58 -1.57 4.84 -2.73
CA LYS A 58 -0.88 6.11 -3.00
C LYS A 58 -1.48 7.27 -2.22
N ARG A 59 -2.82 7.37 -2.17
CA ARG A 59 -3.52 8.40 -1.39
C ARG A 59 -3.17 8.28 0.10
N ASN A 60 -3.21 7.08 0.66
CA ASN A 60 -2.90 6.86 2.08
C ASN A 60 -1.47 7.27 2.42
N ARG A 61 -0.51 6.99 1.53
CA ARG A 61 0.87 7.45 1.70
C ARG A 61 0.97 8.98 1.74
N THR A 62 0.32 9.67 0.80
CA THR A 62 0.29 11.14 0.78
C THR A 62 -0.40 11.71 2.03
N LEU A 63 -1.49 11.12 2.49
CA LEU A 63 -2.16 11.55 3.73
C LEU A 63 -1.25 11.44 4.95
N CYS A 64 -0.46 10.36 5.06
CA CYS A 64 0.50 10.21 6.14
C CYS A 64 1.63 11.24 6.05
N GLU A 65 2.15 11.48 4.84
CA GLU A 65 3.17 12.51 4.58
C GLU A 65 2.66 13.90 4.97
N GLU A 66 1.42 14.23 4.62
CA GLU A 66 0.76 15.49 4.95
C GLU A 66 0.53 15.65 6.45
N LYS A 67 0.08 14.60 7.15
CA LYS A 67 -0.12 14.61 8.61
C LYS A 67 1.18 14.92 9.36
N VAL A 68 2.26 14.23 8.98
CA VAL A 68 3.60 14.46 9.58
C VAL A 68 4.09 15.87 9.26
N SER A 69 3.97 16.30 8.00
CA SER A 69 4.37 17.66 7.59
C SER A 69 3.61 18.75 8.35
N LYS A 70 2.30 18.55 8.55
CA LYS A 70 1.45 19.45 9.33
C LYS A 70 1.83 19.48 10.80
N ALA A 71 2.11 18.33 11.40
CA ALA A 71 2.54 18.24 12.80
C ALA A 71 3.85 19.00 13.03
N ILE A 72 4.84 18.81 12.14
CA ILE A 72 6.11 19.53 12.18
C ILE A 72 5.88 21.04 12.05
N ALA A 73 5.04 21.47 11.10
CA ALA A 73 4.71 22.89 10.94
C ALA A 73 4.02 23.49 12.18
N SER A 74 3.20 22.70 12.89
CA SER A 74 2.47 23.17 14.08
C SER A 74 3.29 23.18 15.37
N SER A 75 4.33 22.36 15.48
CA SER A 75 5.13 22.23 16.71
C SER A 75 6.06 23.42 16.93
N GLY A 76 6.42 24.17 15.87
CA GLY A 76 7.37 25.30 15.94
C GLY A 76 8.82 24.89 16.26
N VAL A 77 9.02 23.64 16.68
CA VAL A 77 10.28 22.93 16.89
C VAL A 77 10.52 22.03 15.67
N GLY A 78 11.77 21.88 15.23
CA GLY A 78 12.15 21.11 14.03
C GLY A 78 11.86 19.61 14.06
N ALA A 79 11.19 19.11 15.10
CA ALA A 79 10.74 17.73 15.26
C ALA A 79 9.32 17.73 15.84
N ALA A 80 8.49 16.81 15.36
CA ALA A 80 7.16 16.55 15.90
C ALA A 80 6.85 15.07 15.81
N TYR A 81 6.12 14.58 16.81
CA TYR A 81 5.59 13.23 16.84
C TYR A 81 4.12 13.23 16.43
N VAL A 82 3.75 12.33 15.52
CA VAL A 82 2.36 12.04 15.18
C VAL A 82 1.96 10.74 15.86
N LYS A 83 0.81 10.75 16.52
CA LYS A 83 0.26 9.57 17.20
C LYS A 83 0.09 8.39 16.23
N LEU A 84 0.32 7.18 16.73
CA LEU A 84 0.30 5.96 15.91
C LEU A 84 -1.06 5.74 15.25
N GLU A 85 -2.15 5.99 15.97
CA GLU A 85 -3.52 5.82 15.45
C GLU A 85 -3.79 6.76 14.27
N GLU A 86 -3.17 7.95 14.28
CA GLU A 86 -3.32 8.92 13.20
C GLU A 86 -2.53 8.54 11.94
N LEU A 87 -1.46 7.75 12.08
CA LEU A 87 -0.65 7.28 10.97
C LEU A 87 -1.24 6.05 10.27
N LEU A 88 -2.18 5.35 10.91
CA LEU A 88 -2.95 4.28 10.30
C LEU A 88 -4.21 4.86 9.65
N VAL A 89 -4.13 5.13 8.35
CA VAL A 89 -5.18 5.83 7.58
C VAL A 89 -6.14 4.84 6.91
N GLU A 90 -5.75 3.58 6.78
CA GLU A 90 -6.62 2.54 6.22
C GLU A 90 -7.65 2.09 7.26
N GLU A 91 -8.92 2.36 6.95
CA GLU A 91 -10.05 2.21 7.89
C GLU A 91 -10.21 0.77 8.37
N THR A 92 -10.11 -0.24 7.50
CA THR A 92 -10.36 -1.63 7.88
C THR A 92 -9.30 -2.17 8.85
N TRP A 93 -8.06 -1.71 8.73
CA TRP A 93 -7.01 -1.99 9.69
C TRP A 93 -7.20 -1.20 10.98
N SER A 94 -7.55 0.08 10.89
CA SER A 94 -7.82 0.91 12.07
C SER A 94 -8.89 0.28 12.95
N ASP A 95 -9.99 -0.18 12.36
CA ASP A 95 -11.07 -0.87 13.08
C ASP A 95 -10.61 -2.20 13.68
N ALA A 96 -9.78 -2.96 12.96
CA ALA A 96 -9.33 -4.28 13.39
C ALA A 96 -8.35 -4.24 14.58
N ILE A 97 -7.61 -3.14 14.76
CA ILE A 97 -6.57 -3.01 15.79
C ILE A 97 -6.79 -1.83 16.75
N ALA A 98 -7.96 -1.18 16.71
CA ALA A 98 -8.28 -0.04 17.58
C ALA A 98 -8.03 -0.35 19.07
N ASP A 99 -8.54 -1.48 19.55
CA ASP A 99 -8.38 -1.94 20.94
C ASP A 99 -6.91 -2.23 21.31
N GLU A 100 -6.04 -2.46 20.31
CA GLU A 100 -4.63 -2.75 20.54
C GLU A 100 -3.87 -1.50 20.98
N PHE A 101 -4.24 -0.32 20.46
CA PHE A 101 -3.63 0.96 20.81
C PHE A 101 -3.94 1.38 22.25
N GLU A 102 -5.06 0.95 22.81
CA GLU A 102 -5.44 1.25 24.19
C GLU A 102 -4.69 0.41 25.23
N LYS A 103 -4.00 -0.64 24.80
CA LYS A 103 -3.32 -1.54 25.74
C LYS A 103 -2.13 -0.85 26.39
N PRO A 104 -1.82 -1.16 27.68
CA PRO A 104 -0.75 -0.48 28.41
C PRO A 104 0.63 -0.55 27.77
N TYR A 105 0.91 -1.60 26.99
CA TYR A 105 2.19 -1.74 26.30
C TYR A 105 2.28 -0.82 25.06
N ALA A 106 1.17 -0.60 24.35
CA ALA A 106 1.11 0.25 23.18
C ALA A 106 1.25 1.74 23.56
N ILE A 107 0.61 2.13 24.67
CA ILE A 107 0.78 3.46 25.27
C ILE A 107 2.25 3.70 25.61
N LYS A 108 2.89 2.79 26.35
CA LYS A 108 4.33 2.89 26.68
C LYS A 108 5.22 2.95 25.45
N LEU A 109 4.89 2.21 24.39
CA LEU A 109 5.62 2.26 23.12
C LEU A 109 5.48 3.64 22.46
N SER A 110 4.27 4.21 22.47
CA SER A 110 4.02 5.53 21.90
C SER A 110 4.79 6.64 22.63
N GLU A 111 4.83 6.60 23.97
CA GLU A 111 5.62 7.52 24.81
C GLU A 111 7.12 7.38 24.51
N PHE A 112 7.61 6.15 24.42
CA PHE A 112 9.02 5.88 24.10
C PHE A 112 9.41 6.43 22.72
N LEU A 113 8.56 6.24 21.70
CA LEU A 113 8.80 6.74 20.35
C LEU A 113 8.75 8.27 20.30
N GLU A 114 7.79 8.88 20.98
CA GLU A 114 7.68 10.34 21.11
C GLU A 114 8.96 10.92 21.71
N ASP A 115 9.41 10.39 22.84
CA ASP A 115 10.64 10.81 23.50
C ASP A 115 11.86 10.68 22.58
N GLU A 116 12.01 9.55 21.87
CA GLU A 116 13.17 9.32 21.00
C GLU A 116 13.19 10.27 19.79
N ILE A 117 12.02 10.50 19.19
CA ILE A 117 11.87 11.41 18.04
C ILE A 117 12.11 12.86 18.46
N LEU A 118 11.64 13.27 19.64
CA LEU A 118 11.79 14.63 20.14
C LEU A 118 13.19 14.90 20.69
N ARG A 119 13.86 13.91 21.31
CA ARG A 119 15.27 14.02 21.72
C ARG A 119 16.18 14.26 20.52
N GLY A 120 15.95 13.52 19.43
CA GLY A 120 16.69 13.71 18.17
C GLY A 120 18.16 13.26 18.22
N ASP A 121 18.59 12.55 19.27
CA ASP A 121 19.96 12.03 19.41
C ASP A 121 20.28 10.96 18.35
N VAL A 122 19.30 10.13 18.02
CA VAL A 122 19.41 9.05 17.03
C VAL A 122 18.27 9.15 16.02
N PRO A 123 18.55 9.14 14.70
CA PRO A 123 17.50 9.17 13.70
C PRO A 123 16.68 7.87 13.71
N VAL A 124 15.37 8.01 13.94
CA VAL A 124 14.41 6.90 13.91
C VAL A 124 14.04 6.55 12.46
N TYR A 125 14.18 5.28 12.10
CA TYR A 125 13.80 4.76 10.80
C TYR A 125 12.78 3.62 10.91
N PRO A 126 11.86 3.49 9.95
CA PRO A 126 11.63 4.39 8.82
C PRO A 126 11.01 5.74 9.26
N PRO A 127 10.92 6.76 8.39
CA PRO A 127 10.17 7.98 8.71
C PRO A 127 8.74 7.70 9.18
N GLN A 128 8.18 8.53 10.06
CA GLN A 128 6.86 8.33 10.69
C GLN A 128 5.73 8.04 9.69
N HIS A 129 5.70 8.73 8.54
CA HIS A 129 4.68 8.53 7.51
C HIS A 129 4.73 7.13 6.85
N LEU A 130 5.77 6.33 7.13
CA LEU A 130 5.95 4.97 6.63
C LEU A 130 5.80 3.88 7.71
N PHE A 131 5.54 4.23 8.98
CA PHE A 131 5.40 3.24 10.07
C PHE A 131 4.37 2.15 9.72
N PHE A 132 3.21 2.54 9.20
CA PHE A 132 2.14 1.61 8.80
C PHE A 132 2.04 1.45 7.28
N ASN A 133 3.12 1.64 6.52
CA ASN A 133 3.08 1.63 5.05
C ASN A 133 2.48 0.33 4.48
N ALA A 134 2.79 -0.82 5.07
CA ALA A 134 2.24 -2.11 4.62
C ALA A 134 0.71 -2.20 4.84
N LEU A 135 0.23 -1.79 6.02
CA LEU A 135 -1.20 -1.79 6.36
C LEU A 135 -1.96 -0.75 5.53
N ASN A 136 -1.39 0.46 5.40
CA ASN A 136 -1.93 1.54 4.60
C ASN A 136 -2.00 1.22 3.09
N ALA A 137 -1.16 0.32 2.60
CA ALA A 137 -1.15 -0.11 1.21
C ALA A 137 -2.15 -1.23 0.90
N THR A 138 -2.50 -2.06 1.89
CA THR A 138 -3.31 -3.27 1.67
C THR A 138 -4.43 -3.34 2.69
N PRO A 139 -5.69 -3.12 2.29
CA PRO A 139 -6.84 -3.29 3.17
C PRO A 139 -6.87 -4.67 3.83
N PHE A 140 -7.33 -4.72 5.08
CA PHE A 140 -7.32 -5.93 5.91
C PHE A 140 -7.96 -7.13 5.20
N ASN A 141 -9.14 -6.92 4.60
CA ASN A 141 -9.89 -7.94 3.87
C ASN A 141 -9.25 -8.42 2.55
N ARG A 142 -8.21 -7.73 2.07
CA ARG A 142 -7.48 -8.08 0.84
C ARG A 142 -6.16 -8.78 1.09
N VAL A 143 -5.74 -8.89 2.35
CA VAL A 143 -4.51 -9.59 2.73
C VAL A 143 -4.66 -11.08 2.44
N LYS A 144 -3.69 -11.65 1.74
CA LYS A 144 -3.65 -13.08 1.39
C LYS A 144 -2.50 -13.83 2.06
N ALA A 145 -1.44 -13.11 2.39
CA ALA A 145 -0.25 -13.65 3.03
C ALA A 145 0.37 -12.55 3.88
N ALA A 146 0.95 -12.92 5.01
CA ALA A 146 1.74 -12.04 5.87
C ALA A 146 3.21 -12.48 5.81
N ILE A 147 4.11 -11.54 5.55
CA ILE A 147 5.55 -11.77 5.54
C ILE A 147 6.12 -10.92 6.68
N ILE A 148 6.74 -11.57 7.66
CA ILE A 148 7.22 -10.92 8.88
C ILE A 148 8.75 -10.87 8.81
N GLY A 149 9.29 -9.66 8.97
CA GLY A 149 10.72 -9.42 9.10
C GLY A 149 11.22 -9.61 10.53
N GLN A 150 12.53 -9.54 10.70
CA GLN A 150 13.20 -9.48 12.01
C GLN A 150 13.15 -8.04 12.55
#